data_AF-A0A533VHP9-F1
#
_entry.id   AF-A0A533VHP9-F1
#
_cell.length_a   1.000
_cell.length_b   1.000
_cell.length_c   1.000
_cell.angle_alpha   90.00
_cell.angle_beta   90.00
_cell.angle_gamma   90.00
#
_symmetry.space_group_name_H-M   'P 1'
#
loop_
_entity.id
_entity.type
_entity.pdbx_description
1 polymer ?
#
loop_
_entity_poly.entity_id
_entity_poly.type
_entity_poly.pdbx_seq_one_letter_code
_entity_poly.pdbx_strand_id
1 'polypeptide(L)' 'MNVTMIGTQVYEPLALYYTQNRKELRQKITTHYPSYIEKILCKSLVKMMNVSKKGLIEYIVLKAQKL' A
#
# COMPACT_ATOMS: atom_id res chain seq x y z
N MET A 1 -19.89 3.68 -17.64
CA MET A 1 -18.88 3.95 -16.58
C MET A 1 -18.64 2.63 -15.87
N ASN A 2 -17.41 2.12 -15.90
CA ASN A 2 -17.07 0.85 -15.26
C ASN A 2 -16.31 1.12 -13.96
N VAL A 3 -16.75 0.47 -12.89
CA VAL A 3 -16.14 0.53 -11.56
C VAL A 3 -15.56 -0.84 -11.24
N THR A 4 -14.28 -0.89 -10.88
CA THR A 4 -13.61 -2.12 -10.47
C THR A 4 -12.95 -1.92 -9.12
N MET A 5 -13.24 -2.83 -8.18
CA MET A 5 -12.69 -2.84 -6.83
C MET A 5 -11.42 -3.69 -6.84
N ILE A 6 -10.28 -3.09 -6.52
CA ILE A 6 -8.97 -3.71 -6.67
C ILE A 6 -8.05 -3.61 -5.43
N GLY A 7 -8.61 -3.31 -4.26
CA GLY A 7 -7.83 -3.03 -3.04
C GLY A 7 -6.93 -4.18 -2.62
N THR A 8 -7.39 -5.43 -2.73
CA THR A 8 -6.53 -6.59 -2.44
C THR A 8 -5.41 -6.74 -3.47
N GLN A 9 -5.59 -6.30 -4.72
CA GLN A 9 -4.51 -6.25 -5.72
C GLN A 9 -3.59 -5.04 -5.56
N VAL A 10 -3.88 -4.12 -4.64
CA VAL A 10 -3.06 -2.92 -4.37
C VAL A 10 -2.39 -3.00 -3.01
N TYR A 11 -3.17 -3.03 -1.92
CA TYR A 11 -2.65 -2.89 -0.57
C TYR A 11 -1.82 -4.09 -0.11
N GLU A 12 -2.26 -5.31 -0.44
CA GLU A 12 -1.57 -6.54 -0.04
C GLU A 12 -0.22 -6.73 -0.74
N PRO A 13 -0.11 -6.73 -2.09
CA PRO A 13 1.19 -6.88 -2.73
C PRO A 13 2.15 -5.74 -2.37
N LEU A 14 1.66 -4.51 -2.19
CA LEU A 14 2.49 -3.39 -1.74
C LEU A 14 3.08 -3.63 -0.33
N ALA A 15 2.25 -4.03 0.63
CA ALA A 15 2.70 -4.29 1.99
C ALA A 15 3.64 -5.50 2.07
N LEU A 16 3.36 -6.56 1.31
CA LEU A 16 4.20 -7.75 1.24
C LEU A 16 5.56 -7.43 0.61
N TYR A 17 5.58 -6.75 -0.54
CA TYR A 17 6.82 -6.34 -1.19
C TYR A 17 7.68 -5.48 -0.25
N TYR A 18 7.07 -4.49 0.41
CA TYR A 18 7.80 -3.65 1.35
C TYR A 18 8.38 -4.47 2.51
N THR A 19 7.58 -5.37 3.09
CA THR A 19 7.99 -6.17 4.26
C THR A 19 9.11 -7.14 3.91
N GLN A 20 9.02 -7.81 2.76
CA GLN A 20 10.04 -8.74 2.26
C GLN A 20 11.36 -8.04 1.97
N ASN A 21 11.31 -6.83 1.41
CA ASN A 21 12.48 -6.06 1.00
C ASN A 21 12.88 -4.97 2.00
N ARG A 22 12.34 -5.02 3.23
CA ARG A 22 12.42 -3.91 4.20
C ARG A 22 13.85 -3.50 4.51
N LYS A 23 14.79 -4.43 4.57
CA LYS A 23 16.20 -4.14 4.88
C LYS A 23 16.81 -3.16 3.87
N GLU A 24 16.64 -3.44 2.58
CA GLU A 24 17.16 -2.61 1.50
C GLU A 24 16.39 -1.29 1.38
N LEU A 25 15.04 -1.37 1.41
CA LEU A 25 14.19 -0.18 1.31
C LEU A 25 14.41 0.78 2.49
N ARG A 26 14.57 0.25 3.71
CA ARG A 26 14.88 1.06 4.88
C ARG A 26 16.18 1.83 4.69
N GLN A 27 17.25 1.19 4.19
CA GLN A 27 18.51 1.89 3.92
C GLN A 27 18.29 3.08 2.98
N LYS A 28 17.60 2.86 1.85
CA LYS A 28 17.26 3.89 0.85
C LYS A 28 16.36 5.00 1.38
N ILE A 29 15.43 4.69 2.28
CA ILE A 29 14.54 5.71 2.87
C ILE A 29 15.29 6.52 3.92
N THR A 30 16.14 5.87 4.71
CA THR A 30 16.86 6.54 5.82
C THR A 30 17.98 7.47 5.37
N THR A 31 18.37 7.46 4.09
CA THR A 31 19.28 8.47 3.54
C THR A 31 18.64 9.85 3.43
N HIS A 32 17.31 9.91 3.34
CA HIS A 32 16.55 11.17 3.16
C HIS A 32 15.62 11.49 4.32
N TYR A 33 15.20 10.47 5.09
CA TYR A 33 14.23 10.62 6.16
C TYR A 33 14.72 9.99 7.47
N PRO A 34 14.35 10.53 8.64
CA PRO A 34 14.65 9.89 9.91
C PRO A 34 14.10 8.46 9.99
N SER A 35 14.78 7.60 10.76
CA SER A 35 14.41 6.19 10.93
C SER A 35 12.99 5.97 11.48
N TYR A 36 12.45 6.94 12.23
CA TYR A 36 11.08 6.85 12.74
C TYR A 36 10.03 6.99 11.61
N ILE A 37 10.32 7.72 10.52
CA ILE A 37 9.44 7.84 9.37
C ILE A 37 9.29 6.50 8.66
N GLU A 38 10.40 5.78 8.45
CA GLU A 38 10.38 4.40 7.93
C GLU A 38 9.52 3.49 8.81
N LYS A 39 9.65 3.60 10.13
CA LYS A 39 8.87 2.80 11.07
C LYS A 39 7.37 3.11 10.96
N ILE A 40 6.99 4.37 10.77
CA ILE A 40 5.60 4.78 10.54
C ILE A 40 5.11 4.21 9.21
N LEU A 41 5.88 4.37 8.12
CA LEU A 41 5.55 3.84 6.80
C LEU A 41 5.28 2.33 6.85
N CYS A 42 6.18 1.54 7.43
CA CYS A 42 6.02 0.10 7.56
C CYS A 42 4.73 -0.27 8.30
N LYS A 43 4.45 0.40 9.42
CA LYS A 43 3.22 0.18 10.20
C LYS A 43 1.97 0.55 9.42
N SER A 44 2.00 1.66 8.68
CA SER A 44 0.90 2.11 7.85
C SER A 44 0.59 1.12 6.73
N LEU A 45 1.60 0.59 6.05
CA LEU A 45 1.43 -0.42 5.00
C LEU A 45 0.76 -1.70 5.52
N VAL A 46 1.26 -2.23 6.64
CA VAL A 46 0.67 -3.43 7.27
C VAL A 46 -0.76 -3.16 7.74
N LYS A 47 -1.02 -1.98 8.32
CA LYS A 47 -2.37 -1.58 8.73
C LYS A 47 -3.30 -1.53 7.53
N MET A 48 -2.91 -0.85 6.44
CA MET A 48 -3.72 -0.72 5.22
C MET A 48 -4.03 -2.09 4.59
N MET A 49 -3.05 -2.99 4.51
CA MET A 49 -3.29 -4.36 4.08
C MET A 49 -4.36 -5.04 4.95
N ASN A 50 -4.23 -4.97 6.27
CA ASN A 50 -5.16 -5.63 7.19
C ASN A 50 -6.57 -5.03 7.13
N VAL A 51 -6.70 -3.71 7.05
CA VAL A 51 -8.01 -3.07 6.96
C VAL A 51 -8.65 -3.25 5.59
N SER A 52 -7.85 -3.36 4.52
CA SER A 52 -8.34 -3.74 3.19
C SER A 52 -8.86 -5.19 3.16
N LYS A 53 -8.13 -6.14 3.75
CA LYS A 53 -8.59 -7.53 3.90
C LYS A 53 -9.89 -7.66 4.70
N LYS A 54 -10.15 -6.72 5.62
CA LYS A 54 -11.40 -6.62 6.38
C LYS A 54 -12.53 -5.88 5.65
N GLY A 55 -12.29 -5.40 4.43
CA GLY A 55 -13.26 -4.63 3.65
C GLY A 55 -13.53 -3.22 4.19
N LEU A 56 -12.68 -2.68 5.06
CA LEU A 56 -12.86 -1.35 5.66
C LEU A 56 -12.34 -0.22 4.77
N ILE A 57 -11.36 -0.52 3.91
CA ILE A 57 -10.85 0.39 2.89
C ILE A 57 -10.75 -0.35 1.56
N GLU A 58 -10.83 0.41 0.47
CA GLU A 58 -10.84 -0.13 -0.87
C GLU A 58 -10.00 0.74 -1.82
N TYR A 59 -9.66 0.19 -2.98
CA TYR A 59 -9.06 0.91 -4.10
C TYR A 59 -9.93 0.72 -5.33
N ILE A 60 -10.37 1.82 -5.95
CA ILE A 60 -11.36 1.78 -7.04
C ILE A 60 -10.72 2.29 -8.32
N VAL A 61 -10.86 1.52 -9.40
CA VAL A 61 -10.59 1.98 -10.76
C VAL A 61 -11.89 2.39 -11.42
N LEU A 62 -11.96 3.66 -11.80
CA LEU A 62 -13.07 4.24 -12.55
C LEU A 62 -12.66 4.39 -14.01
N LYS A 63 -13.31 3.65 -14.90
CA LYS A 63 -13.15 3.78 -16.34
C LYS A 63 -14.35 4.50 -16.94
N ALA A 64 -14.14 5.72 -17.40
CA ALA A 64 -15.11 6.44 -18.22
C ALA A 64 -15.28 5.74 -19.57
N GLN A 65 -16.50 5.77 -20.11
CA GLN A 65 -16.79 5.35 -21.48
C GLN A 65 -17.36 6.55 -22.21
N LYS A 66 -16.90 6.75 -23.45
CA LYS A 66 -17.48 7.75 -24.34
C LYS A 66 -18.89 7.27 -24.73
N LEU A 67 -19.85 8.19 -24.73
CA LEU A 67 -21.20 7.97 -25.27
C LEU A 67 -21.12 7.73 -26.78
#